data_AF-A0A0J0XUC5-F1
#
_entry.id   AF-A0A0J0XUC5-F1
#
_cell.length_a   1.000
_cell.length_b   1.000
_cell.length_c   1.000
_cell.angle_alpha   90.00
_cell.angle_beta   90.00
_cell.angle_gamma   90.00
#
_symmetry.space_group_name_H-M   'P 1'
#
loop_
_entity.id
_entity.type
_entity.pdbx_description
1 polymer ?
#
loop_
_entity_poly.entity_id
_entity_poly.type
_entity_poly.pdbx_seq_one_letter_code
_entity_poly.pdbx_strand_id
1 'polypeptide(L)'
;MAFSFFSATRASLSQLVCAAGPSTSRALHASAVVSRESAHKAQARRKRKKVIEGREKRAVAEEEGAVHLALGSRKNDPNGPSALYEGSRLAKTVLKAEDVWYTPPPNYAAGEEPAHYVYGVNEADRELLFGAVPLATSALAFDPERPHQSEAQAVEQGQQSEVMRRILDLRNADKAGIEVVNRARIVKEFGKNDKDTGNTVVQAALITHQIREMWRHVEENPRDIHNRRRLRMAIHKRARVFKYLKRSEPLKYAQTLLDCGLEPGAVEGELMVGM
;
A
#
# COMPACT_ATOMS: atom_id res chain seq x y z
N MET A 1 -23.13 13.73 -16.38
CA MET A 1 -24.45 13.05 -16.25
C MET A 1 -24.94 13.20 -14.82
N ALA A 2 -26.25 13.41 -14.69
CA ALA A 2 -26.96 14.05 -13.58
C ALA A 2 -26.74 13.44 -12.18
N PHE A 3 -26.67 14.34 -11.20
CA PHE A 3 -26.93 14.07 -9.79
C PHE A 3 -28.43 14.12 -9.49
N SER A 4 -28.83 13.27 -8.55
CA SER A 4 -29.93 13.43 -7.58
C SER A 4 -31.40 13.45 -8.08
N PHE A 5 -32.01 12.27 -8.03
CA PHE A 5 -33.40 12.06 -7.61
C PHE A 5 -33.39 11.73 -6.10
N PHE A 6 -34.12 12.46 -5.27
CA PHE A 6 -35.29 11.94 -4.54
C PHE A 6 -35.95 13.07 -3.73
N SER A 7 -37.20 13.33 -4.08
CA SER A 7 -38.10 14.26 -3.43
C SER A 7 -38.73 13.63 -2.19
N ALA A 8 -39.02 14.45 -1.18
CA ALA A 8 -40.08 14.15 -0.22
C ALA A 8 -41.09 15.29 -0.27
N THR A 9 -42.26 14.92 -0.79
CA THR A 9 -43.50 15.67 -0.89
C THR A 9 -44.07 15.99 0.49
N ARG A 10 -44.69 17.17 0.64
CA ARG A 10 -46.01 17.26 1.29
C ARG A 10 -46.76 18.56 0.98
N ALA A 11 -47.87 18.34 0.27
CA ALA A 11 -49.18 18.96 0.42
C ALA A 11 -49.30 20.48 0.26
N SER A 12 -49.73 20.88 -0.94
CA SER A 12 -50.59 22.04 -1.14
C SER A 12 -52.01 21.70 -0.68
N LEU A 13 -52.56 22.49 0.23
CA LEU A 13 -54.01 22.64 0.36
C LEU A 13 -54.36 24.06 -0.06
N SER A 14 -55.14 24.10 -1.12
CA SER A 14 -55.89 25.24 -1.61
C SER A 14 -56.88 25.72 -0.55
N GLN A 15 -57.13 27.04 -0.49
CA GLN A 15 -58.45 27.63 -0.76
C GLN A 15 -58.51 29.11 -0.35
N LEU A 16 -58.97 29.90 -1.31
CA LEU A 16 -59.98 30.96 -1.21
C LEU A 16 -59.70 32.14 -0.27
N VAL A 17 -59.37 33.24 -0.94
CA VAL A 17 -59.50 34.62 -0.48
C VAL A 17 -60.99 34.92 -0.23
N CYS A 18 -61.40 35.01 1.03
CA CYS A 18 -62.61 35.74 1.42
C CYS A 18 -62.20 37.14 1.86
N ALA A 19 -62.61 38.14 1.07
CA ALA A 19 -62.54 39.54 1.46
C ALA A 19 -63.62 39.84 2.51
N ALA A 20 -63.21 40.26 3.70
CA ALA A 20 -64.05 40.92 4.69
C ALA A 20 -63.37 42.23 5.11
N GLY A 21 -64.16 43.30 5.18
CA GLY A 21 -63.73 44.70 5.26
C GLY A 21 -62.98 45.14 6.53
N PRO A 22 -62.64 46.44 6.63
CA PRO A 22 -61.63 46.94 7.54
C PRO A 22 -62.22 47.11 8.95
N SER A 23 -61.86 46.21 9.86
CA SER A 23 -62.01 46.44 11.29
C SER A 23 -60.65 46.80 11.88
N THR A 24 -60.58 48.01 12.40
CA THR A 24 -59.45 48.57 13.13
C THR A 24 -59.11 47.69 14.34
N SER A 25 -58.12 46.82 14.18
CA SER A 25 -57.44 46.19 15.31
C SER A 25 -55.93 46.27 15.10
N ARG A 26 -55.28 46.85 16.11
CA ARG A 26 -53.86 47.24 16.17
C ARG A 26 -52.91 46.21 15.55
N ALA A 27 -51.99 46.69 14.73
CA ALA A 27 -50.75 45.98 14.43
C ALA A 27 -49.99 45.73 15.74
N LEU A 28 -50.05 44.50 16.26
CA LEU A 28 -49.08 44.03 17.23
C LEU A 28 -47.76 43.88 16.48
N HIS A 29 -46.95 44.93 16.49
CA HIS A 29 -45.53 44.81 16.24
C HIS A 29 -44.99 43.77 17.22
N ALA A 30 -44.65 42.57 16.73
CA ALA A 30 -43.76 41.68 17.43
C ALA A 30 -42.38 42.34 17.45
N SER A 31 -42.21 43.33 18.32
CA SER A 31 -40.89 43.80 18.72
C SER A 31 -40.17 42.58 19.28
N ALA A 32 -39.14 42.12 18.59
CA ALA A 32 -38.27 41.08 19.12
C ALA A 32 -37.76 41.61 20.46
N VAL A 33 -38.23 41.02 21.56
CA VAL A 33 -37.68 41.29 22.89
C VAL A 33 -36.23 40.84 22.82
N VAL A 34 -35.32 41.78 22.55
CA VAL A 34 -33.89 41.61 22.77
C VAL A 34 -33.74 41.50 24.27
N SER A 35 -33.91 40.29 24.78
CA SER A 35 -33.64 39.99 26.18
C SER A 35 -32.19 40.37 26.44
N ARG A 36 -31.98 41.46 27.18
CA ARG A 36 -30.65 41.90 27.60
C ARG A 36 -30.03 40.75 28.39
N GLU A 37 -29.12 39.99 27.75
CA GLU A 37 -28.37 38.96 28.45
C GLU A 37 -27.52 39.62 29.55
N SER A 38 -27.47 39.01 30.72
CA SER A 38 -26.62 39.48 31.81
C SER A 38 -25.14 39.39 31.39
N ALA A 39 -24.32 40.37 31.80
CA ALA A 39 -22.90 40.43 31.48
C ALA A 39 -22.16 39.13 31.86
N HIS A 40 -22.57 38.49 32.97
CA HIS A 40 -22.07 37.20 33.42
C HIS A 40 -22.34 36.06 32.42
N LYS A 41 -23.56 35.97 31.88
CA LYS A 41 -23.93 34.96 30.87
C LYS A 41 -23.16 35.18 29.57
N ALA A 42 -23.01 36.43 29.14
CA ALA A 42 -22.21 36.78 27.96
C ALA A 42 -20.72 36.40 28.14
N GLN A 43 -20.14 36.66 29.31
CA GLN A 43 -18.75 36.29 29.62
C GLN A 43 -18.55 34.76 29.66
N ALA A 44 -19.49 34.01 30.26
CA ALA A 44 -19.46 32.55 30.28
C ALA A 44 -19.55 31.96 28.86
N ARG A 45 -20.41 32.51 27.99
CA ARG A 45 -20.49 32.11 26.57
C ARG A 45 -19.18 32.38 25.84
N ARG A 46 -18.57 33.56 26.01
CA ARG A 46 -17.25 33.88 25.42
C ARG A 46 -16.17 32.92 25.88
N LYS A 47 -16.13 32.56 27.17
CA LYS A 47 -15.19 31.56 27.70
C LYS A 47 -15.42 30.18 27.06
N ARG A 48 -16.68 29.70 26.99
CA ARG A 48 -17.02 28.43 26.34
C ARG A 48 -16.63 28.43 24.85
N LYS A 49 -16.91 29.52 24.12
CA LYS A 49 -16.52 29.67 22.71
C LYS A 49 -15.01 29.56 22.54
N LYS A 50 -14.22 30.26 23.37
CA LYS A 50 -12.75 30.16 23.35
C LYS A 50 -12.24 28.74 23.64
N VAL A 51 -12.90 28.01 24.56
CA VAL A 51 -12.55 26.61 24.84
C VAL A 51 -12.87 25.71 23.65
N ILE A 52 -14.02 25.93 23.00
CA ILE A 52 -14.42 25.19 21.79
C ILE A 52 -13.45 25.48 20.65
N GLU A 53 -13.19 26.75 20.34
CA GLU A 53 -12.21 27.18 19.33
C GLU A 53 -10.80 26.61 19.65
N GLY A 54 -10.42 26.58 20.93
CA GLY A 54 -9.16 25.98 21.37
C GLY A 54 -9.12 24.46 21.19
N ARG A 55 -10.25 23.76 21.37
CA ARG A 55 -10.38 22.31 21.10
C ARG A 55 -10.34 22.03 19.60
N GLU A 56 -11.05 22.81 18.79
CA GLU A 56 -11.05 22.71 17.33
C GLU A 56 -9.65 22.89 16.77
N LYS A 57 -8.91 23.92 17.22
CA LYS A 57 -7.52 24.14 16.79
C LYS A 57 -6.58 22.98 17.16
N ARG A 58 -6.76 22.39 18.35
CA ARG A 58 -5.97 21.21 18.77
C ARG A 58 -6.34 19.98 17.94
N ALA A 59 -7.62 19.79 17.64
CA ALA A 59 -8.08 18.69 16.80
C ALA A 59 -7.51 18.80 15.39
N VAL A 60 -7.55 19.99 14.77
CA VAL A 60 -6.93 20.22 13.45
C VAL A 60 -5.42 19.95 13.50
N ALA A 61 -4.71 20.44 14.52
CA ALA A 61 -3.28 20.17 14.67
C ALA A 61 -2.97 18.68 14.89
N GLU A 62 -3.84 17.95 15.59
CA GLU A 62 -3.74 16.50 15.80
C GLU A 62 -4.00 15.72 14.51
N GLU A 63 -5.00 16.13 13.71
CA GLU A 63 -5.29 15.57 12.38
C GLU A 63 -4.16 15.81 11.38
N GLU A 64 -3.55 17.00 11.41
CA GLU A 64 -2.39 17.37 10.59
C GLU A 64 -1.13 16.58 10.98
N GLY A 65 -0.94 16.35 12.28
CA GLY A 65 0.12 15.49 12.82
C GLY A 65 -0.18 13.99 12.71
N ALA A 66 -1.36 13.60 12.23
CA ALA A 66 -1.80 12.21 12.24
C ALA A 66 -0.96 11.36 11.28
N VAL A 67 -0.57 10.19 11.79
CA VAL A 67 0.14 9.17 11.03
C VAL A 67 -0.84 8.45 10.12
N HIS A 68 -0.52 8.34 8.84
CA HIS A 68 -1.29 7.57 7.88
C HIS A 68 -1.16 6.08 8.17
N LEU A 69 -2.28 5.37 8.37
CA LEU A 69 -2.23 3.98 8.83
C LEU A 69 -1.65 3.01 7.78
N ALA A 70 -1.92 3.17 6.48
CA ALA A 70 -1.34 2.28 5.47
C ALA A 70 0.15 2.58 5.22
N LEU A 71 0.46 3.81 4.81
CA LEU A 71 1.81 4.30 4.49
C LEU A 71 2.76 4.40 5.69
N GLY A 72 2.26 4.66 6.89
CA GLY A 72 3.02 4.67 8.13
C GLY A 72 3.81 5.95 8.44
N SER A 73 3.73 6.99 7.61
CA SER A 73 4.32 8.31 7.84
C SER A 73 3.26 9.32 8.30
N ARG A 74 3.67 10.54 8.65
CA ARG A 74 2.71 11.64 8.84
C ARG A 74 2.30 12.20 7.48
N LYS A 75 1.10 12.78 7.42
CA LYS A 75 0.59 13.40 6.19
C LYS A 75 1.38 14.65 5.79
N ASN A 76 1.79 15.43 6.79
CA ASN A 76 2.47 16.72 6.59
C ASN A 76 4.00 16.62 6.73
N ASP A 77 4.59 15.45 6.47
CA ASP A 77 6.06 15.31 6.50
C ASP A 77 6.71 16.13 5.37
N PRO A 78 7.75 16.94 5.66
CA PRO A 78 8.38 17.83 4.67
C PRO A 78 9.03 17.09 3.51
N ASN A 79 9.47 15.85 3.73
CA ASN A 79 10.06 14.98 2.71
C ASN A 79 8.99 14.16 1.95
N GLY A 80 7.71 14.33 2.27
CA GLY A 80 6.59 13.58 1.70
C GLY A 80 6.21 12.33 2.49
N PRO A 81 5.02 11.76 2.21
CA PRO A 81 4.42 10.68 3.01
C PRO A 81 5.04 9.28 2.78
N SER A 82 6.04 9.15 1.91
CA SER A 82 6.71 7.87 1.64
C SER A 82 8.21 7.90 1.93
N ALA A 83 8.79 9.04 2.33
CA ALA A 83 10.23 9.19 2.49
C ALA A 83 10.82 8.24 3.55
N LEU A 84 10.13 8.08 4.69
CA LEU A 84 10.50 7.13 5.73
C LEU A 84 10.61 5.70 5.21
N TYR A 85 9.73 5.33 4.28
CA TYR A 85 9.77 4.01 3.67
C TYR A 85 10.93 3.87 2.70
N GLU A 86 11.13 4.84 1.83
CA GLU A 86 12.17 4.76 0.79
C GLU A 86 13.58 4.61 1.38
N GLY A 87 13.83 5.22 2.55
CA GLY A 87 15.07 5.03 3.30
C GLY A 87 15.18 3.70 4.06
N SER A 88 14.05 3.00 4.26
CA SER A 88 13.97 1.81 5.08
C SER A 88 14.67 0.59 4.46
N ARG A 89 15.05 -0.36 5.32
CA ARG A 89 15.64 -1.62 4.86
C ARG A 89 14.67 -2.39 3.97
N LEU A 90 13.38 -2.44 4.33
CA LEU A 90 12.36 -3.16 3.56
C LEU A 90 12.23 -2.64 2.12
N ALA A 91 12.17 -1.32 1.92
CA ALA A 91 12.04 -0.75 0.59
C ALA A 91 13.23 -1.10 -0.33
N LYS A 92 14.44 -1.16 0.22
CA LYS A 92 15.65 -1.52 -0.53
C LYS A 92 15.68 -2.99 -0.95
N THR A 93 15.04 -3.86 -0.18
CA THR A 93 14.99 -5.31 -0.48
C THR A 93 13.96 -5.68 -1.55
N VAL A 94 12.90 -4.89 -1.69
CA VAL A 94 11.77 -5.17 -2.57
C VAL A 94 12.03 -4.65 -3.98
N LEU A 95 11.77 -5.49 -4.99
CA LEU A 95 11.75 -5.06 -6.38
C LEU A 95 10.47 -4.28 -6.68
N LYS A 96 10.61 -3.09 -7.26
CA LYS A 96 9.49 -2.39 -7.87
C LYS A 96 9.20 -3.02 -9.23
N ALA A 97 7.93 -3.23 -9.53
CA ALA A 97 7.52 -3.82 -10.80
C ALA A 97 7.94 -2.97 -12.00
N GLU A 98 7.89 -1.64 -11.85
CA GLU A 98 8.36 -0.66 -12.83
C GLU A 98 9.83 -0.86 -13.19
N ASP A 99 10.70 -0.98 -12.18
CA ASP A 99 12.13 -1.19 -12.37
C ASP A 99 12.40 -2.50 -13.14
N VAL A 100 11.62 -3.55 -12.87
CA VAL A 100 11.76 -4.83 -13.57
C VAL A 100 11.32 -4.70 -15.03
N TRP A 101 10.08 -4.24 -15.28
CA TRP A 101 9.51 -4.24 -16.62
C TRP A 101 10.16 -3.25 -17.59
N TYR A 102 10.58 -2.07 -17.10
CA TYR A 102 11.09 -0.99 -17.95
C TYR A 102 12.62 -0.95 -18.11
N THR A 103 13.37 -1.79 -17.39
CA THR A 103 14.81 -1.94 -17.65
C THR A 103 15.03 -2.44 -19.10
N PRO A 104 16.11 -2.11 -19.83
CA PRO A 104 16.39 -2.71 -21.14
C PRO A 104 16.76 -4.21 -21.03
N PRO A 105 16.28 -5.11 -21.91
CA PRO A 105 16.60 -6.53 -21.80
C PRO A 105 18.09 -6.76 -22.09
N PRO A 106 18.75 -7.69 -21.37
CA PRO A 106 20.12 -8.06 -21.65
C PRO A 106 20.23 -8.69 -23.05
N ASN A 107 21.43 -8.68 -23.61
CA ASN A 107 21.68 -9.31 -24.89
C ASN A 107 21.79 -10.83 -24.74
N TYR A 108 20.65 -11.51 -24.77
CA TYR A 108 20.57 -12.97 -24.66
C TYR A 108 21.39 -13.70 -25.72
N ALA A 109 21.45 -13.17 -26.94
CA ALA A 109 22.20 -13.76 -28.05
C ALA A 109 23.72 -13.69 -27.81
N ALA A 110 24.19 -12.67 -27.09
CA ALA A 110 25.58 -12.56 -26.67
C ALA A 110 25.91 -13.41 -25.42
N GLY A 111 24.95 -14.16 -24.89
CA GLY A 111 25.14 -14.92 -23.66
C GLY A 111 25.17 -14.03 -22.41
N GLU A 112 24.53 -12.86 -22.44
CA GLU A 112 24.25 -12.09 -21.22
C GLU A 112 23.07 -12.72 -20.46
N GLU A 113 23.10 -12.61 -19.13
CA GLU A 113 22.10 -13.23 -18.25
C GLU A 113 21.13 -12.19 -17.68
N PRO A 114 19.85 -12.55 -17.47
CA PRO A 114 18.88 -11.65 -16.86
C PRO A 114 19.28 -11.34 -15.42
N ALA A 115 19.04 -10.09 -15.01
CA ALA A 115 19.35 -9.63 -13.67
C ALA A 115 18.59 -10.43 -12.60
N HIS A 116 17.33 -10.77 -12.89
CA HIS A 116 16.44 -11.52 -12.01
C HIS A 116 15.72 -12.61 -12.78
N TYR A 117 15.67 -13.81 -12.20
CA TYR A 117 14.97 -14.95 -12.76
C TYR A 117 13.56 -15.09 -12.18
N VAL A 118 12.72 -15.84 -12.90
CA VAL A 118 11.40 -16.28 -12.44
C VAL A 118 11.52 -17.05 -11.11
N TYR A 119 10.48 -16.96 -10.30
CA TYR A 119 10.42 -17.64 -9.01
C TYR A 119 10.65 -19.17 -9.16
N GLY A 120 11.34 -19.75 -8.18
CA GLY A 120 11.64 -21.18 -8.15
C GLY A 120 12.94 -21.60 -8.85
N VAL A 121 13.60 -20.68 -9.56
CA VAL A 121 14.95 -20.90 -10.11
C VAL A 121 15.98 -20.40 -9.09
N ASN A 122 16.72 -21.32 -8.47
CA ASN A 122 17.81 -20.96 -7.57
C ASN A 122 19.12 -20.75 -8.35
N GLU A 123 20.15 -20.27 -7.66
CA GLU A 123 21.48 -20.08 -8.26
C GLU A 123 22.11 -21.41 -8.71
N ALA A 124 21.86 -22.50 -7.98
CA ALA A 124 22.27 -23.84 -8.40
C ALA A 124 21.54 -24.30 -9.68
N ASP A 125 20.24 -23.99 -9.80
CA ASP A 125 19.45 -24.32 -10.98
C ASP A 125 19.95 -23.52 -12.19
N ARG A 126 20.36 -22.26 -11.99
CA ARG A 126 20.97 -21.41 -13.02
C ARG A 126 22.28 -22.00 -13.55
N GLU A 127 23.19 -22.39 -12.67
CA GLU A 127 24.46 -23.01 -13.06
C GLU A 127 24.25 -24.32 -13.81
N LEU A 128 23.28 -25.13 -13.37
CA LEU A 128 22.91 -26.36 -14.04
C LEU A 128 22.32 -26.10 -15.43
N LEU A 129 21.34 -25.19 -15.54
CA LEU A 129 20.61 -24.93 -16.79
C LEU A 129 21.46 -24.24 -17.85
N PHE A 130 22.35 -23.33 -17.46
CA PHE A 130 23.13 -22.53 -18.42
C PHE A 130 24.61 -22.90 -18.50
N GLY A 131 25.12 -23.68 -17.55
CA GLY A 131 26.49 -24.19 -17.54
C GLY A 131 26.55 -25.67 -17.87
N ALA A 132 26.10 -26.52 -16.94
CA ALA A 132 26.32 -27.96 -17.05
C ALA A 132 25.49 -28.62 -18.17
N VAL A 133 24.22 -28.25 -18.31
CA VAL A 133 23.30 -28.89 -19.26
C VAL A 133 23.70 -28.67 -20.71
N PRO A 134 23.98 -27.43 -21.20
CA PRO A 134 24.38 -27.22 -22.58
C PRO A 134 25.68 -27.97 -22.93
N LEU A 135 26.64 -28.00 -22.00
CA LEU A 135 27.89 -28.72 -22.18
C LEU A 135 27.66 -30.24 -22.26
N ALA A 136 26.87 -30.80 -21.35
CA ALA A 136 26.56 -32.22 -21.36
C ALA A 136 25.78 -32.64 -22.61
N THR A 137 24.79 -31.84 -23.03
CA THR A 137 24.02 -32.10 -24.25
C THR A 137 24.93 -32.03 -25.49
N SER A 138 25.79 -31.02 -25.58
CA SER A 138 26.74 -30.91 -26.71
C SER A 138 27.73 -32.08 -26.75
N ALA A 139 28.20 -32.56 -25.59
CA ALA A 139 29.12 -33.69 -25.52
C ALA A 139 28.44 -35.01 -25.94
N LEU A 140 27.17 -35.21 -25.58
CA LEU A 140 26.40 -36.39 -25.99
C LEU A 140 26.01 -36.35 -27.48
N ALA A 141 25.81 -35.15 -28.02
CA ALA A 141 25.47 -34.93 -29.42
C ALA A 141 26.72 -34.95 -30.34
N PHE A 142 27.92 -34.90 -29.77
CA PHE A 142 29.16 -34.87 -30.53
C PHE A 142 29.48 -36.23 -31.16
N ASP A 143 29.27 -36.33 -32.48
CA ASP A 143 29.67 -37.47 -33.30
C ASP A 143 30.87 -37.11 -34.20
N PRO A 144 32.07 -37.69 -33.99
CA PRO A 144 33.27 -37.34 -34.75
C PRO A 144 33.20 -37.75 -36.24
N GLU A 145 32.38 -38.75 -36.56
CA GLU A 145 32.15 -39.23 -37.94
C GLU A 145 31.29 -38.25 -38.77
N ARG A 146 30.60 -37.30 -38.13
CA ARG A 146 29.65 -36.38 -38.79
C ARG A 146 29.80 -34.94 -38.28
N PRO A 147 30.91 -34.26 -38.61
CA PRO A 147 31.24 -32.94 -38.05
C PRO A 147 30.15 -31.89 -38.32
N HIS A 148 29.61 -31.84 -39.54
CA HIS A 148 28.56 -30.87 -39.89
C HIS A 148 27.26 -31.04 -39.08
N GLN A 149 26.92 -32.27 -38.68
CA GLN A 149 25.74 -32.52 -37.84
C GLN A 149 26.02 -32.06 -36.39
N SER A 150 27.22 -32.32 -35.88
CA SER A 150 27.63 -31.86 -34.55
C SER A 150 27.68 -30.32 -34.46
N GLU A 151 28.14 -29.64 -35.50
CA GLU A 151 28.16 -28.17 -35.58
C GLU A 151 26.74 -27.59 -35.60
N ALA A 152 25.85 -28.17 -36.41
CA ALA A 152 24.45 -27.74 -36.47
C ALA A 152 23.74 -27.92 -35.11
N GLN A 153 23.95 -29.05 -34.44
CA GLN A 153 23.39 -29.32 -33.11
C GLN A 153 23.94 -28.34 -32.06
N ALA A 154 25.23 -27.99 -32.11
CA ALA A 154 25.81 -27.00 -31.21
C ALA A 154 25.15 -25.61 -31.37
N VAL A 155 24.85 -25.21 -32.62
CA VAL A 155 24.12 -23.96 -32.90
C VAL A 155 22.70 -24.01 -32.34
N GLU A 156 21.98 -25.12 -32.51
CA GLU A 156 20.64 -25.31 -31.94
C GLU A 156 20.66 -25.24 -30.41
N GLN A 157 21.64 -25.87 -29.76
CA GLN A 157 21.81 -25.79 -28.30
C GLN A 157 22.07 -24.35 -27.84
N GLY A 158 22.86 -23.59 -28.59
CA GLY A 158 23.06 -22.15 -28.37
C GLY A 158 21.73 -21.38 -28.41
N GLN A 159 20.94 -21.58 -29.46
CA GLN A 159 19.61 -20.96 -29.61
C GLN A 159 18.64 -21.38 -28.49
N GLN A 160 18.65 -22.66 -28.09
CA GLN A 160 17.83 -23.16 -26.98
C GLN A 160 18.21 -22.48 -25.65
N SER A 161 19.50 -22.32 -25.39
CA SER A 161 19.99 -21.62 -24.20
C SER A 161 19.58 -20.15 -24.19
N GLU A 162 19.62 -19.48 -25.34
CA GLU A 162 19.16 -18.10 -25.52
C GLU A 162 17.66 -17.97 -25.22
N VAL A 163 16.84 -18.83 -25.84
CA VAL A 163 15.39 -18.85 -25.63
C VAL A 163 15.06 -19.15 -24.17
N MET A 164 15.79 -20.07 -23.54
CA MET A 164 15.60 -20.40 -22.13
C MET A 164 15.87 -19.19 -21.22
N ARG A 165 16.92 -18.40 -21.48
CA ARG A 165 17.20 -17.17 -20.73
C ARG A 165 16.07 -16.16 -20.84
N ARG A 166 15.51 -16.00 -22.05
CA ARG A 166 14.34 -15.12 -22.28
C ARG A 166 13.13 -15.62 -21.48
N ILE A 167 12.82 -16.91 -21.54
CA ILE A 167 11.65 -17.47 -20.84
C ILE A 167 11.78 -17.31 -19.32
N LEU A 168 12.97 -17.55 -18.78
CA LEU A 168 13.22 -17.51 -17.35
C LEU A 168 13.50 -16.10 -16.80
N ASP A 169 13.51 -15.08 -17.65
CA ASP A 169 13.61 -13.69 -17.23
C ASP A 169 12.35 -13.25 -16.45
N LEU A 170 12.54 -12.71 -15.25
CA LEU A 170 11.45 -12.26 -14.37
C LEU A 170 10.58 -11.20 -15.03
N ARG A 171 11.11 -10.47 -16.01
CA ARG A 171 10.38 -9.43 -16.74
C ARG A 171 9.18 -9.95 -17.52
N ASN A 172 9.24 -11.22 -17.92
CA ASN A 172 8.16 -11.89 -18.61
C ASN A 172 7.13 -12.48 -17.63
N ALA A 173 7.37 -12.38 -16.32
CA ALA A 173 6.42 -12.82 -15.31
C ALA A 173 5.38 -11.74 -15.00
N ASP A 174 4.18 -12.21 -14.63
CA ASP A 174 3.11 -11.35 -14.13
C ASP A 174 3.48 -10.65 -12.82
N LYS A 175 2.69 -9.63 -12.45
CA LYS A 175 2.80 -8.95 -11.13
C LYS A 175 2.85 -9.95 -9.98
N ALA A 176 2.05 -11.01 -10.04
CA ALA A 176 2.04 -12.08 -9.02
C ALA A 176 3.38 -12.83 -8.93
N GLY A 177 4.08 -13.04 -10.04
CA GLY A 177 5.41 -13.65 -10.06
C GLY A 177 6.46 -12.78 -9.38
N ILE A 178 6.44 -11.47 -9.65
CA ILE A 178 7.31 -10.49 -8.98
C ILE A 178 7.04 -10.47 -7.47
N GLU A 179 5.76 -10.52 -7.06
CA GLU A 179 5.40 -10.59 -5.64
C GLU A 179 5.95 -11.85 -4.95
N VAL A 180 5.96 -13.01 -5.61
CA VAL A 180 6.56 -14.23 -5.05
C VAL A 180 8.06 -14.05 -4.83
N VAL A 181 8.77 -13.48 -5.80
CA VAL A 181 10.20 -13.15 -5.66
C VAL A 181 10.43 -12.17 -4.51
N ASN A 182 9.61 -11.13 -4.40
CA ASN A 182 9.69 -10.15 -3.32
C ASN A 182 9.45 -10.78 -1.94
N ARG A 183 8.47 -11.68 -1.80
CA ARG A 183 8.25 -12.41 -0.54
C ARG A 183 9.48 -13.24 -0.17
N ALA A 184 10.10 -13.94 -1.12
CA ALA A 184 11.31 -14.71 -0.87
C ALA A 184 12.49 -13.82 -0.44
N ARG A 185 12.67 -12.66 -1.10
CA ARG A 185 13.70 -11.66 -0.73
C ARG A 185 13.49 -11.13 0.69
N ILE A 186 12.25 -10.79 1.05
CA ILE A 186 11.92 -10.32 2.40
C ILE A 186 12.23 -11.40 3.44
N VAL A 187 11.88 -12.66 3.18
CA VAL A 187 12.16 -13.78 4.10
C VAL A 187 13.67 -13.98 4.26
N LYS A 188 14.43 -13.94 3.17
CA LYS A 188 15.90 -14.06 3.20
C LYS A 188 16.57 -12.95 4.00
N GLU A 189 16.05 -11.72 3.90
CA GLU A 189 16.63 -10.54 4.53
C GLU A 189 16.27 -10.39 6.02
N PHE A 190 15.01 -10.62 6.36
CA PHE A 190 14.50 -10.42 7.72
C PHE A 190 14.48 -11.70 8.57
N GLY A 191 14.52 -12.86 7.91
CA GLY A 191 14.55 -14.16 8.58
C GLY A 191 15.93 -14.49 9.09
N LYS A 192 16.01 -15.46 10.01
CA LYS A 192 17.31 -16.02 10.41
C LYS A 192 17.91 -16.87 9.29
N ASN A 193 17.04 -17.57 8.56
CA ASN A 193 17.35 -18.46 7.45
C ASN A 193 16.28 -18.27 6.35
N ASP A 194 16.56 -18.74 5.13
CA ASP A 194 15.65 -18.65 3.98
C ASP A 194 14.27 -19.33 4.17
N LYS A 195 14.11 -20.15 5.21
CA LYS A 195 12.87 -20.86 5.55
C LYS A 195 12.13 -20.28 6.77
N ASP A 196 12.67 -19.24 7.39
CA ASP A 196 12.11 -18.64 8.61
C ASP A 196 10.94 -17.71 8.29
N THR A 197 9.77 -18.29 8.03
CA THR A 197 8.53 -17.55 7.75
C THR A 197 7.69 -17.27 9.01
N GLY A 198 8.02 -17.94 10.12
CA GLY A 198 7.26 -17.88 11.38
C GLY A 198 7.66 -16.71 12.29
N ASN A 199 8.84 -16.13 12.08
CA ASN A 199 9.34 -15.02 12.89
C ASN A 199 8.43 -13.78 12.77
N THR A 200 8.15 -13.16 13.91
CA THR A 200 7.28 -11.98 14.00
C THR A 200 7.83 -10.78 13.25
N VAL A 201 9.16 -10.63 13.17
CA VAL A 201 9.83 -9.59 12.37
C VAL A 201 9.53 -9.80 10.87
N VAL A 202 9.70 -11.02 10.38
CA VAL A 202 9.42 -11.40 8.98
C VAL A 202 7.95 -11.19 8.65
N GLN A 203 7.05 -11.65 9.53
CA GLN A 203 5.61 -11.45 9.35
C GLN A 203 5.24 -9.96 9.31
N ALA A 204 5.84 -9.13 10.16
CA ALA A 204 5.62 -7.68 10.16
C ALA A 204 6.06 -7.05 8.82
N ALA A 205 7.25 -7.41 8.33
CA ALA A 205 7.77 -6.93 7.04
C ALA A 205 6.89 -7.38 5.86
N LEU A 206 6.49 -8.65 5.81
CA LEU A 206 5.62 -9.20 4.75
C LEU A 206 4.25 -8.52 4.72
N ILE A 207 3.60 -8.36 5.89
CA ILE A 207 2.30 -7.68 5.97
C ILE A 207 2.44 -6.21 5.58
N THR A 208 3.54 -5.55 5.96
CA THR A 208 3.79 -4.15 5.60
C THR A 208 3.93 -3.98 4.10
N HIS A 209 4.70 -4.85 3.43
CA HIS A 209 4.79 -4.86 1.97
C HIS A 209 3.41 -5.10 1.32
N GLN A 210 2.65 -6.07 1.83
CA GLN A 210 1.29 -6.36 1.33
C GLN A 210 0.34 -5.16 1.48
N ILE A 211 0.38 -4.45 2.61
CA ILE A 211 -0.44 -3.25 2.85
C ILE A 211 -0.13 -2.18 1.81
N ARG A 212 1.15 -1.97 1.46
CA ARG A 212 1.55 -0.96 0.47
C ARG A 212 1.07 -1.32 -0.94
N GLU A 213 1.18 -2.58 -1.34
CA GLU A 213 0.64 -3.04 -2.63
C GLU A 213 -0.89 -2.94 -2.71
N MET A 214 -1.59 -3.35 -1.64
CA MET A 214 -3.06 -3.21 -1.58
C MET A 214 -3.50 -1.75 -1.55
N TRP A 215 -2.74 -0.87 -0.87
CA TRP A 215 -3.03 0.55 -0.83
C TRP A 215 -3.00 1.16 -2.24
N ARG A 216 -1.94 0.92 -3.01
CA ARG A 216 -1.82 1.39 -4.40
C ARG A 216 -3.03 0.95 -5.24
N HIS A 217 -3.39 -0.33 -5.15
CA HIS A 217 -4.55 -0.87 -5.87
C HIS A 217 -5.87 -0.21 -5.47
N VAL A 218 -6.08 0.04 -4.17
CA VAL A 218 -7.30 0.70 -3.64
C VAL A 218 -7.35 2.19 -3.99
N GLU A 219 -6.20 2.84 -4.11
CA GLU A 219 -6.10 4.24 -4.51
C GLU A 219 -6.48 4.42 -5.98
N GLU A 220 -5.99 3.53 -6.85
CA GLU A 220 -6.39 3.45 -8.26
C GLU A 220 -7.85 2.99 -8.42
N ASN A 221 -8.32 2.11 -7.52
CA ASN A 221 -9.64 1.54 -7.52
C ASN A 221 -10.38 1.91 -6.22
N PRO A 222 -10.96 3.14 -6.14
CA PRO A 222 -12.09 3.38 -5.25
C PRO A 222 -13.22 2.46 -5.73
N ARG A 223 -14.46 2.51 -5.28
CA ARG A 223 -15.49 1.46 -5.59
C ARG A 223 -15.17 0.00 -5.22
N ASP A 224 -13.93 -0.49 -5.15
CA ASP A 224 -13.63 -1.84 -4.67
C ASP A 224 -13.68 -1.89 -3.13
N ILE A 225 -14.81 -2.33 -2.62
CA ILE A 225 -15.09 -2.42 -1.17
C ILE A 225 -14.41 -3.66 -0.56
N HIS A 226 -14.22 -4.72 -1.34
CA HIS A 226 -13.65 -5.98 -0.85
C HIS A 226 -12.16 -5.84 -0.57
N ASN A 227 -11.43 -5.23 -1.50
CA ASN A 227 -10.00 -4.96 -1.30
C ASN A 227 -9.76 -3.90 -0.21
N ARG A 228 -10.66 -2.91 -0.09
CA ARG A 228 -10.66 -2.00 1.07
C ARG A 228 -10.84 -2.69 2.41
N ARG A 229 -11.75 -3.66 2.50
CA ARG A 229 -11.92 -4.49 3.71
C ARG A 229 -10.65 -5.31 3.96
N ARG A 230 -10.05 -5.93 2.94
CA ARG A 230 -8.81 -6.70 3.06
C ARG A 230 -7.65 -5.84 3.56
N LEU A 231 -7.50 -4.62 3.03
CA LEU A 231 -6.53 -3.64 3.50
C LEU A 231 -6.70 -3.33 4.98
N ARG A 232 -7.93 -3.02 5.42
CA ARG A 232 -8.22 -2.76 6.85
C ARG A 232 -7.84 -3.95 7.73
N MET A 233 -8.20 -5.16 7.33
CA MET A 233 -7.86 -6.38 8.07
C MET A 233 -6.34 -6.58 8.15
N ALA A 234 -5.61 -6.28 7.08
CA ALA A 234 -4.16 -6.37 7.06
C ALA A 234 -3.49 -5.35 7.98
N ILE A 235 -3.97 -4.09 8.01
CA ILE A 235 -3.49 -3.06 8.95
C ILE A 235 -3.66 -3.52 10.39
N HIS A 236 -4.84 -4.04 10.75
CA HIS A 236 -5.08 -4.57 12.10
C HIS A 236 -4.25 -5.83 12.39
N LYS A 237 -3.98 -6.67 11.39
CA LYS A 237 -3.09 -7.83 11.53
C LYS A 237 -1.66 -7.37 11.82
N ARG A 238 -1.13 -6.38 11.09
CA ARG A 238 0.18 -5.77 11.34
C ARG A 238 0.26 -5.24 12.77
N ALA A 239 -0.73 -4.48 13.20
CA ALA A 239 -0.79 -3.92 14.55
C ALA A 239 -0.74 -4.99 15.65
N ARG A 240 -1.45 -6.11 15.47
CA ARG A 240 -1.39 -7.25 16.39
C ARG A 240 0.00 -7.89 16.47
N VAL A 241 0.66 -8.06 15.32
CA VAL A 241 2.03 -8.63 15.25
C VAL A 241 3.01 -7.72 16.00
N PHE A 242 2.99 -6.42 15.74
CA PHE A 242 3.85 -5.47 16.44
C PHE A 242 3.52 -5.33 17.92
N LYS A 243 2.24 -5.40 18.31
CA LYS A 243 1.83 -5.40 19.73
C LYS A 243 2.41 -6.61 20.46
N TYR A 244 2.42 -7.79 19.82
CA TYR A 244 3.09 -8.96 20.36
C TYR A 244 4.60 -8.74 20.47
N LEU A 245 5.23 -8.26 19.40
CA LEU A 245 6.68 -8.00 19.36
C LEU A 245 7.11 -6.99 20.43
N LYS A 246 6.35 -5.92 20.64
CA LYS A 246 6.59 -4.92 21.70
C LYS A 246 6.55 -5.55 23.09
N ARG A 247 5.62 -6.50 23.32
CA ARG A 247 5.49 -7.20 24.60
C ARG A 247 6.61 -8.21 24.83
N SER A 248 7.00 -8.96 23.80
CA SER A 248 8.03 -10.00 23.93
C SER A 248 9.44 -9.42 23.92
N GLU A 249 9.73 -8.51 22.99
CA GLU A 249 11.07 -8.02 22.69
C GLU A 249 11.03 -6.54 22.24
N PRO A 250 11.07 -5.58 23.20
CA PRO A 250 10.89 -4.16 22.90
C PRO A 250 12.01 -3.57 22.02
N LEU A 251 13.25 -4.09 22.12
CA LEU A 251 14.36 -3.66 21.28
C LEU A 251 14.15 -4.04 19.81
N LYS A 252 13.72 -5.29 19.55
CA LYS A 252 13.40 -5.74 18.19
C LYS A 252 12.20 -4.99 17.62
N TYR A 253 11.22 -4.64 18.46
CA TYR A 253 10.10 -3.81 18.05
C TYR A 253 10.56 -2.46 17.47
N ALA A 254 11.40 -1.72 18.18
CA ALA A 254 11.91 -0.43 17.73
C ALA A 254 12.73 -0.56 16.43
N GLN A 255 13.58 -1.59 16.32
CA GLN A 255 14.36 -1.87 15.12
C GLN A 255 13.46 -2.21 13.92
N THR A 256 12.46 -3.09 14.12
CA THR A 256 11.55 -3.53 13.06
C THR A 256 10.70 -2.37 12.52
N LEU A 257 10.32 -1.42 13.37
CA LEU A 257 9.62 -0.21 12.94
C LEU A 257 10.48 0.62 11.97
N LEU A 258 11.75 0.85 12.31
CA LEU A 258 12.69 1.58 11.47
C LEU A 258 12.95 0.83 10.16
N ASP A 259 13.17 -0.49 10.24
CA ASP A 259 13.44 -1.32 9.07
C ASP A 259 12.26 -1.38 8.10
N CYS A 260 11.02 -1.27 8.60
CA CYS A 260 9.79 -1.22 7.79
C CYS A 260 9.42 0.21 7.35
N GLY A 261 10.09 1.23 7.88
CA GLY A 261 9.79 2.65 7.66
C GLY A 261 8.41 3.03 8.18
N LEU A 262 8.13 2.77 9.46
CA LEU A 262 6.85 3.04 10.11
C LEU A 262 7.04 3.90 11.38
N GLU A 263 6.20 4.92 11.54
CA GLU A 263 6.06 5.63 12.81
C GLU A 263 5.27 4.78 13.84
N PRO A 264 5.55 4.92 15.14
CA PRO A 264 4.81 4.19 16.19
C PRO A 264 3.29 4.38 16.12
N GLY A 265 2.83 5.59 15.78
CA GLY A 265 1.41 5.91 15.65
C GLY A 265 0.66 5.15 14.56
N ALA A 266 1.37 4.53 13.60
CA ALA A 266 0.74 3.70 12.56
C ALA A 266 0.31 2.30 13.04
N VAL A 267 0.72 1.95 14.26
CA VAL A 267 0.67 0.60 14.81
C VAL A 267 0.10 0.59 16.23
N GLU A 268 0.37 1.66 16.98
CA GLU A 268 -0.10 1.86 18.33
C GLU A 268 -1.44 2.62 18.39
N GLY A 269 -2.14 2.48 19.52
CA GLY A 269 -3.41 3.15 19.76
C GLY A 269 -4.62 2.45 19.14
N GLU A 270 -5.73 3.18 19.08
CA GLU A 270 -6.95 2.74 18.42
C GLU A 270 -6.85 3.07 16.93
N LEU A 271 -6.76 2.03 16.10
CA LEU A 271 -6.61 2.18 14.66
C LEU A 271 -7.99 2.34 14.03
N MET A 272 -8.45 3.59 13.93
CA MET A 272 -9.65 3.91 13.17
C MET A 272 -9.29 4.13 11.71
N VAL A 273 -9.44 3.08 10.89
CA VAL A 273 -9.36 3.20 9.43
C VAL A 273 -10.69 3.77 8.91
N GLY A 274 -10.88 5.08 9.09
CA GLY A 274 -11.91 5.85 8.42
C GLY A 274 -11.56 6.00 6.94
N MET A 275 -12.49 5.65 6.05
CA MET A 275 -12.41 5.89 4.61
C MET A 275 -13.67 6.59 4.16
#